data_AF-A0A9P7DGJ0-F1
#
_entry.id   AF-A0A9P7DGJ0-F1
#
_cell.length_a   1.000
_cell.length_b   1.000
_cell.length_c   1.000
_cell.angle_alpha   90.00
_cell.angle_beta   90.00
_cell.angle_gamma   90.00
#
_symmetry.space_group_name_H-M   'P 1'
#
loop_
_entity.id
_entity.type
_entity.pdbx_description
1 polymer ?
#
loop_
_entity_poly.entity_id
_entity_poly.type
_entity_poly.pdbx_seq_one_letter_code
_entity_poly.pdbx_strand_id
1 'polypeptide(L)'
;MESETPRVSFISIVDFSEDARWLFLTESVSDLLGFEPRELIGRPALELVHPDEFSQVKQMHYDTIREDKAAALAYLRLKHKDPFKGYILCAVSRTVVHSVLVGSVSFATPGGKALQNTSTAQEVEVVTPSAKNFELRRWGDPSPMTSSPSIPDLASRAACASTDSDTSDASSSRSRSKKPTIISFNPLPCQSLRSALILDRFSIHCTVLYCSNDLLLSTTRVLGRSFFDFVTSRTEHNVRSWIDVIKSWGVNDRGQPSDGGFGFGKFVLLLAGRNSRGENEQDTPLSRRRLGDARINYRMPSSPRCASHSSPGTSSRSRPPSSSSSDQEISVDAIFSGHSDGILLVLRPTSKV
;
A
#
# COMPACT_ATOMS: atom_id res chain seq x y z
N MET A 1 -21.59 22.73 7.77
CA MET A 1 -21.77 21.47 7.04
C MET A 1 -20.43 21.15 6.42
N GLU A 2 -19.64 20.30 7.09
CA GLU A 2 -18.43 19.76 6.47
C GLU A 2 -18.88 19.00 5.22
N SER A 3 -18.47 19.46 4.04
CA SER A 3 -18.65 18.69 2.82
C SER A 3 -17.83 17.42 3.00
N GLU A 4 -18.51 16.31 3.31
CA GLU A 4 -17.87 15.02 3.51
C GLU A 4 -17.13 14.68 2.21
N THR A 5 -15.80 14.78 2.25
CA THR A 5 -14.95 14.51 1.10
C THR A 5 -15.18 13.06 0.68
N PRO A 6 -15.58 12.76 -0.56
CA PRO A 6 -15.88 11.41 -1.00
C PRO A 6 -14.67 10.50 -0.81
N ARG A 7 -14.86 9.41 -0.07
CA ARG A 7 -13.85 8.37 0.10
C ARG A 7 -13.93 7.43 -1.10
N VAL A 8 -13.04 7.64 -2.05
CA VAL A 8 -13.07 6.97 -3.37
C VAL A 8 -12.06 5.84 -3.51
N SER A 9 -11.39 5.49 -2.41
CA SER A 9 -10.50 4.35 -2.31
C SER A 9 -10.43 3.84 -0.88
N PHE A 10 -10.11 2.56 -0.69
CA PHE A 10 -9.80 2.00 0.62
C PHE A 10 -8.44 1.30 0.63
N ILE A 11 -7.71 1.40 1.75
CA ILE A 11 -6.47 0.65 1.97
C ILE A 11 -6.82 -0.69 2.59
N SER A 12 -6.14 -1.74 2.14
CA SER A 12 -6.41 -3.10 2.58
C SER A 12 -5.13 -3.93 2.74
N ILE A 13 -5.21 -4.92 3.62
CA ILE A 13 -4.17 -5.92 3.85
C ILE A 13 -4.81 -7.29 3.81
N VAL A 14 -4.22 -8.21 3.05
CA VAL A 14 -4.63 -9.62 3.01
C VAL A 14 -3.45 -10.53 3.34
N ASP A 15 -3.75 -11.71 3.88
CA ASP A 15 -2.74 -12.75 4.07
C ASP A 15 -2.30 -13.40 2.75
N PHE A 16 -1.29 -14.26 2.82
CA PHE A 16 -0.80 -15.05 1.68
C PHE A 16 -1.51 -16.39 1.52
N SER A 17 -2.59 -16.63 2.26
CA SER A 17 -3.35 -17.85 2.06
C SER A 17 -3.95 -17.86 0.65
N GLU A 18 -4.33 -19.05 0.17
CA GLU A 18 -5.07 -19.17 -1.10
C GLU A 18 -6.39 -18.40 -1.11
N ASP A 19 -6.94 -18.16 0.08
CA ASP A 19 -8.19 -17.42 0.28
C ASP A 19 -7.97 -15.90 0.30
N ALA A 20 -6.73 -15.44 0.44
CA ALA A 20 -6.36 -14.04 0.59
C ALA A 20 -7.23 -13.34 1.64
N ARG A 21 -7.21 -13.82 2.89
CA ARG A 21 -8.15 -13.35 3.90
C ARG A 21 -7.86 -11.90 4.29
N TRP A 22 -8.92 -11.10 4.40
CA TRP A 22 -8.80 -9.71 4.85
C TRP A 22 -8.27 -9.64 6.29
N LEU A 23 -7.12 -9.01 6.48
CA LEU A 23 -6.53 -8.76 7.80
C LEU A 23 -6.82 -7.34 8.28
N PHE A 24 -6.91 -6.40 7.34
CA PHE A 24 -7.18 -4.99 7.62
C PHE A 24 -7.85 -4.34 6.42
N LEU A 25 -8.77 -3.42 6.70
CA LEU A 25 -9.48 -2.57 5.75
C LEU A 25 -9.72 -1.22 6.41
N THR A 26 -9.55 -0.12 5.68
CA THR A 26 -10.04 1.19 6.13
C THR A 26 -11.56 1.29 5.96
N GLU A 27 -12.20 2.14 6.77
CA GLU A 27 -13.67 2.32 6.82
C GLU A 27 -14.30 2.76 5.49
N SER A 28 -13.53 3.36 4.59
CA SER A 28 -13.95 3.78 3.24
C SER A 28 -14.40 2.63 2.33
N VAL A 29 -14.18 1.37 2.73
CA VAL A 29 -14.77 0.20 2.05
C VAL A 29 -16.30 0.26 2.07
N SER A 30 -16.91 0.86 3.09
CA SER A 30 -18.36 1.09 3.16
C SER A 30 -18.83 2.05 2.06
N ASP A 31 -18.05 3.10 1.76
CA ASP A 31 -18.38 4.06 0.71
C ASP A 31 -18.24 3.45 -0.70
N LEU A 32 -17.22 2.62 -0.90
CA LEU A 32 -16.89 2.07 -2.22
C LEU A 32 -17.70 0.82 -2.57
N LEU A 33 -17.78 -0.15 -1.65
CA LEU A 33 -18.41 -1.45 -1.87
C LEU A 33 -19.66 -1.70 -1.02
N GLY A 34 -19.98 -0.81 -0.07
CA GLY A 34 -21.17 -0.93 0.78
C GLY A 34 -21.01 -1.89 1.97
N PHE A 35 -19.85 -2.53 2.12
CA PHE A 35 -19.58 -3.45 3.24
C PHE A 35 -18.87 -2.73 4.37
N GLU A 36 -19.19 -3.09 5.61
CA GLU A 36 -18.43 -2.63 6.77
C GLU A 36 -17.16 -3.48 6.95
N PRO A 37 -16.03 -2.92 7.44
CA PRO A 37 -14.80 -3.70 7.66
C PRO A 37 -15.02 -4.98 8.48
N ARG A 38 -15.83 -4.89 9.54
CA ARG A 38 -16.17 -6.04 10.41
C ARG A 38 -16.88 -7.19 9.70
N GLU A 39 -17.52 -6.93 8.55
CA GLU A 39 -18.20 -7.96 7.75
C GLU A 39 -17.22 -8.72 6.84
N LEU A 40 -16.04 -8.15 6.58
CA LEU A 40 -15.05 -8.66 5.63
C LEU A 40 -13.80 -9.20 6.32
N ILE A 41 -13.36 -8.62 7.43
CA ILE A 41 -12.17 -9.09 8.17
C ILE A 41 -12.29 -10.59 8.48
N GLY A 42 -11.24 -11.34 8.17
CA GLY A 42 -11.13 -12.79 8.32
C GLY A 42 -11.76 -13.60 7.17
N ARG A 43 -12.56 -12.99 6.30
CA ARG A 43 -13.17 -13.67 5.14
C ARG A 43 -12.24 -13.68 3.93
N PRO A 44 -12.37 -14.68 3.04
CA PRO A 44 -11.63 -14.71 1.78
C PRO A 44 -11.92 -13.47 0.92
N ALA A 45 -10.89 -12.75 0.47
CA ALA A 45 -11.08 -11.60 -0.42
C ALA A 45 -11.63 -12.00 -1.79
N LEU A 46 -11.31 -13.22 -2.24
CA LEU A 46 -11.79 -13.79 -3.49
C LEU A 46 -13.32 -13.97 -3.54
N GLU A 47 -14.03 -13.96 -2.41
CA GLU A 47 -15.50 -14.00 -2.39
C GLU A 47 -16.15 -12.76 -3.03
N LEU A 48 -15.43 -11.63 -3.06
CA LEU A 48 -15.91 -10.41 -3.71
C LEU A 48 -15.59 -10.38 -5.20
N VAL A 49 -14.76 -11.28 -5.72
CA VAL A 49 -14.34 -11.26 -7.12
C VAL A 49 -15.47 -11.75 -8.03
N HIS A 50 -15.62 -11.14 -9.19
CA HIS A 50 -16.55 -11.61 -10.20
C HIS A 50 -16.29 -13.09 -10.57
N PRO A 51 -17.33 -13.97 -10.66
CA PRO A 51 -17.14 -15.40 -10.92
C PRO A 51 -16.30 -15.71 -12.16
N ASP A 52 -16.51 -15.00 -13.27
CA ASP A 52 -15.74 -15.15 -14.51
C ASP A 52 -14.24 -14.82 -14.36
N GLU A 53 -13.87 -14.04 -13.34
CA GLU A 53 -12.52 -13.55 -13.10
C GLU A 53 -11.81 -14.34 -12.00
N PHE A 54 -12.54 -15.16 -11.23
CA PHE A 54 -12.04 -15.85 -10.05
C PHE A 54 -10.75 -16.62 -10.30
N SER A 55 -10.72 -17.45 -11.35
CA SER A 55 -9.54 -18.28 -11.66
C SER A 55 -8.31 -17.44 -12.00
N GLN A 56 -8.51 -16.35 -12.75
CA GLN A 56 -7.42 -15.45 -13.15
C GLN A 56 -6.93 -14.64 -11.94
N VAL A 57 -7.83 -14.14 -11.10
CA VAL A 57 -7.47 -13.41 -9.88
C VAL A 57 -6.72 -14.31 -8.90
N LYS A 58 -7.17 -15.56 -8.73
CA LYS A 58 -6.48 -16.56 -7.88
C LYS A 58 -5.06 -16.83 -8.37
N GLN A 59 -4.88 -16.99 -9.68
CA GLN A 59 -3.55 -17.18 -10.28
C GLN A 59 -2.66 -15.95 -10.10
N MET A 60 -3.19 -14.76 -10.40
CA MET A 60 -2.52 -13.48 -10.19
C MET A 60 -2.09 -13.27 -8.73
N HIS A 61 -2.93 -13.61 -7.76
CA HIS A 61 -2.60 -13.54 -6.33
C HIS A 61 -1.38 -14.41 -6.01
N TYR A 62 -1.38 -15.65 -6.49
CA TYR A 62 -0.25 -16.55 -6.36
C TYR A 62 1.03 -16.01 -7.02
N ASP A 63 0.95 -15.54 -8.26
CA ASP A 63 2.10 -15.00 -8.98
C ASP A 63 2.65 -13.74 -8.31
N THR A 64 1.77 -12.87 -7.77
CA THR A 64 2.17 -11.69 -6.99
C THR A 64 3.06 -12.09 -5.80
N ILE A 65 2.68 -13.13 -5.06
CA ILE A 65 3.44 -13.60 -3.90
C ILE A 65 4.70 -14.34 -4.34
N ARG A 66 4.59 -15.24 -5.34
CA ARG A 66 5.72 -16.04 -5.81
C ARG A 66 6.86 -15.18 -6.36
N GLU A 67 6.51 -14.11 -7.06
CA GLU A 67 7.45 -13.20 -7.74
C GLU A 67 7.83 -12.00 -6.85
N ASP A 68 7.37 -11.96 -5.59
CA ASP A 68 7.65 -10.89 -4.62
C ASP A 68 7.34 -9.48 -5.18
N LYS A 69 6.22 -9.36 -5.91
CA LYS A 69 5.88 -8.15 -6.67
C LYS A 69 5.65 -6.95 -5.76
N ALA A 70 6.02 -5.77 -6.24
CA ALA A 70 5.75 -4.49 -5.59
C ALA A 70 5.20 -3.47 -6.59
N ALA A 71 4.39 -2.51 -6.13
CA ALA A 71 3.76 -1.51 -6.99
C ALA A 71 3.04 -2.13 -8.21
N ALA A 72 2.38 -3.28 -7.99
CA ALA A 72 1.56 -3.91 -9.01
C ALA A 72 0.16 -3.30 -9.01
N LEU A 73 -0.46 -3.19 -10.18
CA LEU A 73 -1.81 -2.68 -10.35
C LEU A 73 -2.65 -3.69 -11.13
N ALA A 74 -3.85 -3.99 -10.65
CA ALA A 74 -4.78 -4.87 -11.35
C ALA A 74 -6.14 -4.22 -11.55
N TYR A 75 -6.78 -4.51 -12.69
CA TYR A 75 -8.14 -4.07 -12.98
C TYR A 75 -9.09 -5.26 -12.98
N LEU A 76 -10.00 -5.31 -12.01
CA LEU A 76 -10.93 -6.42 -11.80
C LEU A 76 -12.26 -5.94 -11.23
N ARG A 77 -13.29 -6.77 -11.35
CA ARG A 77 -14.64 -6.48 -10.88
C ARG A 77 -14.85 -7.03 -9.47
N LEU A 78 -15.21 -6.15 -8.54
CA LEU A 78 -15.55 -6.49 -7.16
C LEU A 78 -17.04 -6.34 -6.89
N LYS A 79 -17.61 -7.28 -6.15
CA LYS A 79 -19.00 -7.31 -5.75
C LYS A 79 -19.29 -6.16 -4.81
N HIS A 80 -20.34 -5.40 -5.10
CA HIS A 80 -20.92 -4.44 -4.18
C HIS A 80 -21.98 -5.13 -3.30
N LYS A 81 -22.14 -4.67 -2.05
CA LYS A 81 -23.12 -5.23 -1.11
C LYS A 81 -24.55 -5.06 -1.60
N ASP A 82 -24.88 -3.86 -2.07
CA ASP A 82 -26.14 -3.58 -2.77
C ASP A 82 -26.24 -4.39 -4.08
N PRO A 83 -27.20 -5.32 -4.19
CA PRO A 83 -27.39 -6.14 -5.38
C PRO A 83 -27.70 -5.32 -6.64
N PHE A 84 -28.31 -4.13 -6.51
CA PHE A 84 -28.64 -3.28 -7.65
C PHE A 84 -27.40 -2.68 -8.33
N LYS A 85 -26.31 -2.49 -7.57
CA LYS A 85 -25.04 -2.04 -8.14
C LYS A 85 -24.20 -3.17 -8.73
N GLY A 86 -24.49 -4.42 -8.38
CA GLY A 86 -23.83 -5.60 -8.93
C GLY A 86 -22.32 -5.63 -8.67
N TYR A 87 -21.52 -5.65 -9.73
CA TYR A 87 -20.07 -5.64 -9.65
C TYR A 87 -19.48 -4.34 -10.19
N ILE A 88 -18.53 -3.78 -9.44
CA ILE A 88 -17.88 -2.51 -9.72
C ILE A 88 -16.49 -2.77 -10.30
N LEU A 89 -16.17 -2.05 -11.37
CA LEU A 89 -14.82 -2.07 -11.93
C LEU A 89 -13.87 -1.31 -10.99
N CYS A 90 -12.88 -2.03 -10.46
CA CYS A 90 -11.92 -1.50 -9.50
C CYS A 90 -10.49 -1.56 -10.02
N ALA A 91 -9.69 -0.57 -9.63
CA ALA A 91 -8.24 -0.64 -9.68
C ALA A 91 -7.73 -1.10 -8.30
N VAL A 92 -6.94 -2.16 -8.30
CA VAL A 92 -6.42 -2.82 -7.09
C VAL A 92 -4.91 -2.76 -7.12
N SER A 93 -4.31 -1.92 -6.28
CA SER A 93 -2.87 -1.92 -6.08
C SER A 93 -2.47 -3.06 -5.15
N ARG A 94 -1.32 -3.68 -5.40
CA ARG A 94 -0.78 -4.75 -4.55
C ARG A 94 0.73 -4.67 -4.44
N THR A 95 1.22 -4.82 -3.22
CA THR A 95 2.64 -4.94 -2.91
C THR A 95 2.82 -6.02 -1.85
N VAL A 96 3.74 -6.96 -2.11
CA VAL A 96 4.20 -7.92 -1.11
C VAL A 96 4.96 -7.17 -0.02
N VAL A 97 4.56 -7.35 1.24
CA VAL A 97 5.17 -6.74 2.42
C VAL A 97 5.46 -7.83 3.43
N HIS A 98 6.65 -8.41 3.36
CA HIS A 98 7.07 -9.55 4.16
C HIS A 98 6.09 -10.74 4.05
N SER A 99 5.14 -10.90 4.97
CA SER A 99 4.22 -12.03 5.05
C SER A 99 2.77 -11.68 4.67
N VAL A 100 2.51 -10.46 4.19
CA VAL A 100 1.18 -9.97 3.82
C VAL A 100 1.21 -9.20 2.51
N LEU A 101 0.08 -9.12 1.81
CA LEU A 101 -0.11 -8.21 0.69
C LEU A 101 -0.76 -6.95 1.21
N VAL A 102 -0.18 -5.80 0.88
CA VAL A 102 -0.72 -4.48 1.23
C VAL A 102 -1.01 -3.73 -0.06
N GLY A 103 -2.12 -3.01 -0.07
CA GLY A 103 -2.48 -2.19 -1.21
C GLY A 103 -3.76 -1.42 -0.99
N SER A 104 -4.40 -1.03 -2.07
CA SER A 104 -5.60 -0.21 -2.08
C SER A 104 -6.55 -0.66 -3.17
N VAL A 105 -7.82 -0.36 -2.98
CA VAL A 105 -8.87 -0.55 -3.98
C VAL A 105 -9.52 0.80 -4.25
N SER A 106 -9.71 1.13 -5.52
CA SER A 106 -10.38 2.36 -5.96
C SER A 106 -11.32 2.09 -7.13
N PHE A 107 -12.19 3.06 -7.46
CA PHE A 107 -12.94 3.00 -8.71
C PHE A 107 -11.99 3.12 -9.92
N ALA A 108 -12.13 2.20 -10.87
CA ALA A 108 -11.42 2.26 -12.13
C ALA A 108 -12.27 3.00 -13.17
N THR A 109 -11.92 4.27 -13.38
CA THR A 109 -12.50 5.13 -14.41
C THR A 109 -11.46 5.37 -15.51
N PRO A 110 -11.78 5.15 -16.80
CA PRO A 110 -10.85 5.45 -17.89
C PRO A 110 -10.50 6.95 -17.90
N GLY A 111 -9.24 7.29 -18.18
CA GLY A 111 -8.81 8.68 -18.29
C GLY A 111 -7.37 8.91 -17.82
N GLY A 112 -6.98 10.19 -17.69
CA GLY A 112 -5.62 10.59 -17.32
C GLY A 112 -5.13 10.02 -15.99
N LYS A 113 -6.02 9.89 -14.99
CA LYS A 113 -5.70 9.26 -13.69
C LYS A 113 -5.30 7.80 -13.88
N ALA A 114 -6.12 7.03 -14.60
CA ALA A 114 -5.81 5.63 -14.88
C ALA A 114 -4.52 5.49 -15.69
N LEU A 115 -4.29 6.37 -16.67
CA LEU A 115 -3.05 6.42 -17.43
C LEU A 115 -1.83 6.64 -16.52
N GLN A 116 -1.91 7.59 -15.58
CA GLN A 116 -0.85 7.88 -14.61
C GLN A 116 -0.61 6.72 -13.64
N ASN A 117 -1.67 6.12 -13.11
CA ASN A 117 -1.56 4.98 -12.18
C ASN A 117 -0.89 3.80 -12.90
N THR A 118 -1.31 3.52 -14.12
CA THR A 118 -0.75 2.45 -14.94
C THR A 118 0.70 2.74 -15.38
N SER A 119 1.04 3.99 -15.73
CA SER A 119 2.39 4.34 -16.20
C SER A 119 3.45 4.34 -15.09
N THR A 120 3.04 4.55 -13.84
CA THR A 120 3.92 4.53 -12.67
C THR A 120 3.97 3.16 -11.97
N ALA A 121 3.07 2.23 -12.30
CA ALA A 121 3.09 0.87 -11.78
C ALA A 121 4.29 0.08 -12.35
N GLN A 122 4.91 -0.76 -11.52
CA GLN A 122 5.96 -1.67 -11.98
C GLN A 122 5.39 -2.79 -12.85
N GLU A 123 4.14 -3.20 -12.59
CA GLU A 123 3.41 -4.20 -13.36
C GLU A 123 1.91 -3.88 -13.39
N VAL A 124 1.25 -4.24 -14.50
CA VAL A 124 -0.16 -3.95 -14.75
C VAL A 124 -0.83 -5.21 -15.28
N GLU A 125 -1.84 -5.68 -14.57
CA GLU A 125 -2.62 -6.86 -14.97
C GLU A 125 -4.10 -6.48 -15.17
N VAL A 126 -4.55 -6.52 -16.42
CA VAL A 126 -5.98 -6.30 -16.74
C VAL A 126 -6.69 -7.64 -16.73
N VAL A 127 -7.42 -7.91 -15.64
CA VAL A 127 -8.11 -9.20 -15.44
C VAL A 127 -9.43 -9.21 -16.21
N THR A 128 -10.16 -8.09 -16.17
CA THR A 128 -11.50 -8.05 -16.78
C THR A 128 -11.45 -7.73 -18.27
N PRO A 129 -12.14 -8.50 -19.14
CA PRO A 129 -12.23 -8.21 -20.58
C PRO A 129 -12.85 -6.84 -20.88
N SER A 130 -13.67 -6.31 -19.96
CA SER A 130 -14.32 -5.01 -20.07
C SER A 130 -13.37 -3.82 -19.82
N ALA A 131 -12.14 -4.07 -19.36
CA ALA A 131 -11.14 -3.04 -19.05
C ALA A 131 -9.95 -3.04 -20.02
N LYS A 132 -10.07 -3.62 -21.22
CA LYS A 132 -9.00 -3.59 -22.25
C LYS A 132 -8.49 -2.18 -22.55
N ASN A 133 -9.33 -1.15 -22.38
CA ASN A 133 -8.96 0.25 -22.56
C ASN A 133 -7.99 0.79 -21.49
N PHE A 134 -7.71 0.02 -20.43
CA PHE A 134 -6.75 0.33 -19.38
C PHE A 134 -5.38 -0.34 -19.57
N GLU A 135 -5.26 -1.21 -20.58
CA GLU A 135 -3.97 -1.78 -20.97
C GLU A 135 -3.10 -0.66 -21.57
N LEU A 136 -2.17 -0.10 -20.78
CA LEU A 136 -1.03 0.59 -21.39
C LEU A 136 -0.08 -0.46 -21.92
N ARG A 137 0.19 -0.40 -23.22
CA ARG A 137 1.36 -1.06 -23.76
C ARG A 137 2.62 -0.34 -23.37
N ARG A 138 3.61 -1.11 -22.93
CA ARG A 138 4.96 -0.59 -22.75
C ARG A 138 5.63 -0.51 -24.12
N TRP A 139 6.49 0.48 -24.29
CA TRP A 139 7.34 0.60 -25.47
C TRP A 139 8.31 -0.58 -25.52
N GLY A 140 7.90 -1.69 -26.14
CA GLY A 140 8.60 -2.97 -26.11
C GLY A 140 7.68 -4.20 -26.19
N ASP A 141 6.37 -4.04 -25.96
CA ASP A 141 5.42 -5.11 -26.20
C ASP A 141 5.39 -5.44 -27.71
N PRO A 142 5.55 -6.72 -28.11
CA PRO A 142 5.39 -7.09 -29.50
C PRO A 142 3.97 -6.70 -29.94
N SER A 143 3.88 -5.88 -30.98
CA SER A 143 2.59 -5.58 -31.61
C SER A 143 1.88 -6.91 -31.90
N PRO A 144 0.60 -7.08 -31.52
CA PRO A 144 -0.16 -8.22 -31.98
C PRO A 144 -0.21 -8.04 -33.48
N MET A 145 0.48 -8.91 -34.18
CA MET A 145 0.32 -9.00 -35.62
C MET A 145 -1.14 -9.30 -35.83
N THR A 146 -1.90 -8.29 -36.27
CA THR A 146 -3.18 -8.53 -36.91
C THR A 146 -2.84 -9.43 -38.09
N SER A 147 -3.24 -10.69 -38.06
CA SER A 147 -3.23 -11.52 -39.25
C SER A 147 -4.00 -10.74 -40.31
N SER A 148 -3.27 -10.23 -41.32
CA SER A 148 -3.86 -9.43 -42.39
C SER A 148 -5.05 -10.17 -42.97
N PRO A 149 -6.20 -9.52 -43.20
CA PRO A 149 -7.31 -10.16 -43.89
C PRO A 149 -6.84 -10.54 -45.30
N SER A 150 -6.83 -11.83 -45.60
CA SER A 150 -6.55 -12.35 -46.93
C SER A 150 -7.58 -11.78 -47.91
N ILE A 151 -7.09 -11.05 -48.90
CA ILE A 151 -7.90 -10.58 -50.04
C ILE A 151 -8.42 -11.82 -50.79
N PRO A 152 -9.73 -11.92 -51.10
CA PRO A 152 -10.23 -13.02 -51.91
C PRO A 152 -9.75 -12.83 -53.36
N ASP A 153 -8.89 -13.73 -53.82
CA ASP A 153 -8.34 -13.73 -55.16
C ASP A 153 -9.36 -14.27 -56.16
N LEU A 154 -10.09 -13.38 -56.84
CA LEU A 154 -10.98 -13.70 -57.95
C LEU A 154 -10.27 -13.41 -59.27
N ALA A 155 -9.22 -14.17 -59.58
CA ALA A 155 -8.65 -14.24 -60.92
C ALA A 155 -7.80 -15.50 -61.12
N SER A 156 -8.42 -16.62 -61.47
CA SER A 156 -7.87 -17.57 -62.46
C SER A 156 -8.85 -18.69 -62.76
N ARG A 157 -9.71 -18.44 -63.75
CA ARG A 157 -10.26 -19.53 -64.58
C ARG A 157 -9.20 -19.90 -65.62
N ALA A 158 -9.13 -21.21 -65.87
CA ALA A 158 -8.43 -21.91 -66.96
C ALA A 158 -6.92 -22.09 -66.79
N ALA A 159 -6.47 -23.31 -66.49
CA ALA A 159 -6.25 -24.35 -67.49
C ALA A 159 -5.91 -25.69 -66.81
N CYS A 160 -6.11 -26.74 -67.57
CA CYS A 160 -6.16 -28.16 -67.25
C CYS A 160 -4.78 -28.87 -67.31
N ALA A 161 -4.81 -30.15 -66.90
CA ALA A 161 -3.79 -31.22 -67.02
C ALA A 161 -2.74 -31.23 -65.89
N SER A 162 -2.35 -32.35 -65.27
CA SER A 162 -2.64 -33.79 -65.41
C SER A 162 -1.87 -34.54 -64.31
N THR A 163 -2.37 -35.71 -63.85
CA THR A 163 -1.64 -36.90 -63.30
C THR A 163 -0.72 -36.68 -62.06
N ASP A 164 -0.64 -37.51 -61.02
CA ASP A 164 -1.07 -38.88 -60.73
C ASP A 164 -0.91 -39.15 -59.21
N SER A 165 -1.62 -40.19 -58.75
CA SER A 165 -1.32 -41.18 -57.68
C SER A 165 -1.14 -40.82 -56.18
N ASP A 166 -2.05 -41.43 -55.41
CA ASP A 166 -1.86 -42.27 -54.21
C ASP A 166 -1.04 -41.78 -53.01
N THR A 167 -1.69 -41.62 -51.85
CA THR A 167 -1.83 -42.71 -50.84
C THR A 167 -2.55 -42.24 -49.58
N SER A 168 -3.28 -43.18 -48.99
CA SER A 168 -4.07 -43.14 -47.76
C SER A 168 -3.27 -42.88 -46.48
N ASP A 169 -3.87 -42.19 -45.50
CA ASP A 169 -4.21 -42.87 -44.24
C ASP A 169 -5.16 -42.07 -43.33
N ALA A 170 -6.03 -42.83 -42.68
CA ALA A 170 -7.16 -42.41 -41.88
C ALA A 170 -6.87 -42.41 -40.37
N SER A 171 -7.82 -41.82 -39.63
CA SER A 171 -8.06 -41.96 -38.17
C SER A 171 -7.23 -41.02 -37.26
N SER A 172 -7.73 -40.44 -36.17
CA SER A 172 -8.99 -40.58 -35.45
C SER A 172 -9.25 -39.32 -34.61
N SER A 173 -10.52 -38.98 -34.47
CA SER A 173 -11.04 -37.97 -33.55
C SER A 173 -10.93 -38.45 -32.09
N ARG A 174 -10.37 -37.61 -31.21
CA ARG A 174 -10.59 -37.73 -29.75
C ARG A 174 -10.83 -36.36 -29.13
N SER A 175 -12.09 -36.11 -28.80
CA SER A 175 -12.53 -35.04 -27.92
C SER A 175 -11.94 -35.26 -26.52
N ARG A 176 -11.15 -34.29 -26.03
CA ARG A 176 -10.54 -34.34 -24.70
C ARG A 176 -11.31 -33.39 -23.80
N SER A 177 -12.18 -33.96 -22.96
CA SER A 177 -12.89 -33.26 -21.90
C SER A 177 -11.88 -32.65 -20.92
N LYS A 178 -11.91 -31.33 -20.76
CA LYS A 178 -11.09 -30.61 -19.77
C LYS A 178 -11.71 -30.84 -18.38
N LYS A 179 -11.07 -31.65 -17.54
CA LYS A 179 -11.34 -31.67 -16.10
C LYS A 179 -10.69 -30.43 -15.45
N PRO A 180 -11.31 -29.82 -14.42
CA PRO A 180 -10.72 -28.69 -13.74
C PRO A 180 -9.46 -29.14 -12.99
N THR A 181 -8.32 -28.57 -13.37
CA THR A 181 -7.05 -28.75 -12.66
C THR A 181 -7.15 -28.08 -11.30
N ILE A 182 -7.10 -28.88 -10.23
CA ILE A 182 -6.93 -28.39 -8.87
C ILE A 182 -5.56 -27.72 -8.81
N ILE A 183 -5.56 -26.40 -8.63
CA ILE A 183 -4.33 -25.63 -8.48
C ILE A 183 -3.77 -25.95 -7.09
N SER A 184 -2.66 -26.69 -7.04
CA SER A 184 -1.91 -26.96 -5.81
C SER A 184 -0.66 -26.10 -5.82
N PHE A 185 -0.45 -25.31 -4.78
CA PHE A 185 0.66 -24.37 -4.72
C PHE A 185 1.87 -24.95 -3.99
N ASN A 186 3.06 -24.67 -4.52
CA ASN A 186 4.34 -24.94 -3.84
C ASN A 186 4.49 -24.03 -2.60
N PRO A 187 5.28 -24.44 -1.59
CA PRO A 187 5.56 -23.59 -0.42
C PRO A 187 6.14 -22.23 -0.85
N LEU A 188 5.66 -21.18 -0.19
CA LEU A 188 5.94 -19.78 -0.56
C LEU A 188 7.43 -19.43 -0.35
N PRO A 189 8.05 -18.64 -1.25
CA PRO A 189 9.45 -18.24 -1.12
C PRO A 189 9.69 -17.30 0.07
N CYS A 190 10.95 -17.22 0.54
CA CYS A 190 11.39 -16.20 1.50
C CYS A 190 11.25 -14.80 0.87
N GLN A 191 10.24 -14.04 1.30
CA GLN A 191 9.94 -12.74 0.75
C GLN A 191 10.94 -11.67 1.18
N SER A 192 11.06 -10.60 0.38
CA SER A 192 11.91 -9.48 0.75
C SER A 192 11.45 -8.80 2.05
N LEU A 193 12.43 -8.29 2.79
CA LEU A 193 12.21 -7.54 4.02
C LEU A 193 11.59 -6.19 3.67
N ARG A 194 10.26 -6.10 3.81
CA ARG A 194 9.48 -4.89 3.57
C ARG A 194 8.61 -4.57 4.79
N SER A 195 8.51 -3.29 5.11
CA SER A 195 7.56 -2.76 6.10
C SER A 195 6.66 -1.74 5.42
N ALA A 196 5.37 -1.77 5.69
CA ALA A 196 4.41 -0.79 5.23
C ALA A 196 3.96 0.11 6.38
N LEU A 197 3.82 1.40 6.08
CA LEU A 197 3.23 2.41 6.93
C LEU A 197 2.01 3.00 6.24
N ILE A 198 0.96 3.29 6.99
CA ILE A 198 -0.11 4.18 6.53
C ILE A 198 0.13 5.53 7.21
N LEU A 199 0.32 6.57 6.42
CA LEU A 199 0.54 7.93 6.90
C LEU A 199 -0.72 8.76 6.72
N ASP A 200 -0.97 9.65 7.67
CA ASP A 200 -2.00 10.68 7.53
C ASP A 200 -1.62 11.65 6.41
N ARG A 201 -2.29 11.50 5.27
CA ARG A 201 -2.08 12.30 4.07
C ARG A 201 -2.39 13.78 4.29
N PHE A 202 -3.33 14.11 5.17
CA PHE A 202 -3.86 15.46 5.32
C PHE A 202 -3.13 16.25 6.41
N SER A 203 -2.37 15.57 7.26
CA SER A 203 -1.50 16.20 8.24
C SER A 203 -0.19 16.70 7.63
N ILE A 204 0.24 17.89 8.05
CA ILE A 204 1.58 18.44 7.76
C ILE A 204 2.72 17.56 8.30
N HIS A 205 2.43 16.76 9.32
CA HIS A 205 3.39 15.89 9.99
C HIS A 205 3.44 14.47 9.42
N CYS A 206 2.51 14.13 8.51
CA CYS A 206 2.34 12.77 7.99
C CYS A 206 2.39 11.74 9.12
N THR A 207 1.49 11.91 10.09
CA THR A 207 1.46 11.08 11.30
C THR A 207 1.33 9.62 10.92
N VAL A 208 2.12 8.73 11.52
CA VAL A 208 2.04 7.29 11.25
C VAL A 208 0.78 6.73 11.92
N LEU A 209 -0.17 6.30 11.11
CA LEU A 209 -1.46 5.73 11.54
C LEU A 209 -1.39 4.21 11.72
N TYR A 210 -0.54 3.55 10.93
CA TYR A 210 -0.38 2.10 10.94
C TYR A 210 1.06 1.71 10.61
N CYS A 211 1.51 0.58 11.16
CA CYS A 211 2.78 -0.06 10.84
C CYS A 211 2.55 -1.57 10.72
N SER A 212 3.00 -2.18 9.61
CA SER A 212 2.70 -3.59 9.32
C SER A 212 3.49 -4.59 10.15
N ASN A 213 4.71 -4.23 10.57
CA ASN A 213 5.63 -5.09 11.31
C ASN A 213 6.80 -4.27 11.89
N ASP A 214 7.52 -4.87 12.83
CA ASP A 214 8.66 -4.26 13.54
C ASP A 214 10.03 -4.54 12.87
N LEU A 215 10.06 -4.90 11.58
CA LEU A 215 11.31 -5.29 10.90
C LEU A 215 12.28 -4.11 10.69
N LEU A 216 11.73 -2.94 10.35
CA LEU A 216 12.51 -1.72 10.14
C LEU A 216 12.31 -0.75 11.27
N LEU A 217 11.07 -0.39 11.57
CA LEU A 217 10.73 0.56 12.61
C LEU A 217 9.82 -0.10 13.63
N SER A 218 10.09 0.12 14.91
CA SER A 218 9.26 -0.39 16.01
C SER A 218 7.90 0.30 16.03
N THR A 219 6.82 -0.46 15.91
CA THR A 219 5.40 -0.05 15.95
C THR A 219 5.13 0.83 17.18
N THR A 220 5.59 0.38 18.35
CA THR A 220 5.47 1.12 19.63
C THR A 220 6.17 2.48 19.63
N ARG A 221 7.15 2.68 18.73
CA ARG A 221 7.88 3.95 18.61
C ARG A 221 7.29 4.85 17.55
N VAL A 222 6.80 4.31 16.43
CA VAL A 222 6.37 5.13 15.28
C VAL A 222 4.93 5.60 15.36
N LEU A 223 4.02 4.79 15.90
CA LEU A 223 2.59 5.08 15.86
C LEU A 223 2.28 6.42 16.54
N GLY A 224 1.46 7.24 15.87
CA GLY A 224 1.03 8.55 16.38
C GLY A 224 2.09 9.65 16.32
N ARG A 225 3.31 9.37 15.84
CA ARG A 225 4.37 10.37 15.66
C ARG A 225 4.46 10.84 14.22
N SER A 226 5.12 11.99 14.03
CA SER A 226 5.45 12.47 12.70
C SER A 226 6.37 11.48 12.00
N PHE A 227 6.04 11.09 10.77
CA PHE A 227 6.94 10.27 9.96
C PHE A 227 8.31 10.92 9.78
N PHE A 228 8.38 12.25 9.71
CA PHE A 228 9.62 13.00 9.55
C PHE A 228 10.55 12.87 10.76
N ASP A 229 10.06 12.48 11.95
CA ASP A 229 10.93 12.14 13.09
C ASP A 229 11.85 10.95 12.76
N PHE A 230 11.47 10.09 11.82
CA PHE A 230 12.21 8.89 11.44
C PHE A 230 13.03 9.07 10.16
N VAL A 231 13.08 10.27 9.59
CA VAL A 231 13.90 10.59 8.41
C VAL A 231 15.11 11.42 8.86
N THR A 232 16.30 11.12 8.33
CA THR A 232 17.49 11.93 8.64
C THR A 232 17.29 13.39 8.22
N SER A 233 17.81 14.34 9.01
CA SER A 233 17.73 15.78 8.69
C SER A 233 18.31 16.12 7.31
N ARG A 234 19.29 15.33 6.84
CA ARG A 234 19.94 15.53 5.53
C ARG A 234 18.99 15.30 4.35
N THR A 235 18.08 14.34 4.46
CA THR A 235 17.16 13.96 3.37
C THR A 235 15.72 14.40 3.61
N GLU A 236 15.40 14.95 4.80
CA GLU A 236 14.03 15.34 5.17
C GLU A 236 13.38 16.26 4.14
N HIS A 237 14.08 17.32 3.71
CA HIS A 237 13.55 18.27 2.72
C HIS A 237 13.09 17.56 1.43
N ASN A 238 13.90 16.63 0.92
CA ASN A 238 13.58 15.89 -0.29
C ASN A 238 12.38 14.97 -0.08
N VAL A 239 12.34 14.26 1.05
CA VAL A 239 11.22 13.36 1.39
C VAL A 239 9.92 14.15 1.57
N ARG A 240 9.98 15.34 2.19
CA ARG A 240 8.83 16.27 2.27
C ARG A 240 8.34 16.66 0.89
N SER A 241 9.25 17.14 0.03
CA SER A 241 8.90 17.54 -1.34
C SER A 241 8.26 16.40 -2.13
N TRP A 242 8.79 15.17 -2.03
CA TRP A 242 8.18 13.99 -2.66
C TRP A 242 6.78 13.71 -2.10
N ILE A 243 6.61 13.72 -0.78
CA ILE A 243 5.31 13.51 -0.14
C ILE A 243 4.32 14.60 -0.55
N ASP A 244 4.73 15.87 -0.67
CA ASP A 244 3.84 16.95 -1.10
C ASP A 244 3.34 16.74 -2.53
N VAL A 245 4.21 16.25 -3.42
CA VAL A 245 3.81 15.80 -4.77
C VAL A 245 2.79 14.66 -4.66
N ILE A 246 3.03 13.64 -3.84
CA ILE A 246 2.08 12.53 -3.63
C ILE A 246 0.75 13.01 -3.04
N LYS A 247 0.77 13.99 -2.12
CA LYS A 247 -0.44 14.59 -1.56
C LYS A 247 -1.27 15.30 -2.62
N SER A 248 -0.62 15.84 -3.66
CA SER A 248 -1.29 16.43 -4.83
C SER A 248 -1.79 15.40 -5.86
N TRP A 249 -1.38 14.13 -5.78
CA TRP A 249 -1.83 13.10 -6.72
C TRP A 249 -3.19 12.56 -6.37
N GLY A 250 -3.90 11.99 -7.35
CA GLY A 250 -5.23 11.45 -7.11
C GLY A 250 -6.13 12.57 -6.63
N VAL A 251 -6.37 13.54 -7.49
CA VAL A 251 -7.40 14.56 -7.27
C VAL A 251 -8.41 14.31 -8.39
N ASN A 252 -9.63 13.91 -8.05
CA ASN A 252 -10.65 13.68 -9.08
C ASN A 252 -11.01 15.00 -9.78
N ASP A 253 -11.83 14.95 -10.84
CA ASP A 253 -12.23 16.15 -11.60
C ASP A 253 -12.92 17.23 -10.75
N ARG A 254 -13.30 16.91 -9.50
CA ARG A 254 -13.92 17.81 -8.53
C ARG A 254 -12.95 18.36 -7.49
N GLY A 255 -11.64 18.11 -7.61
CA GLY A 255 -10.67 18.59 -6.64
C GLY A 255 -10.52 17.69 -5.40
N GLN A 256 -11.08 16.48 -5.40
CA GLN A 256 -11.13 15.63 -4.20
C GLN A 256 -10.04 14.55 -4.20
N PRO A 257 -9.35 14.32 -3.07
CA PRO A 257 -8.39 13.25 -2.90
C PRO A 257 -8.93 11.87 -3.30
N SER A 258 -8.11 11.13 -4.04
CA SER A 258 -8.35 9.86 -4.71
C SER A 258 -7.03 9.08 -4.76
N ASP A 259 -7.08 7.88 -5.33
CA ASP A 259 -5.91 7.04 -5.56
C ASP A 259 -4.99 7.64 -6.63
N GLY A 260 -3.72 7.75 -6.29
CA GLY A 260 -2.63 8.06 -7.19
C GLY A 260 -1.78 6.83 -7.48
N GLY A 261 -0.90 6.96 -8.48
CA GLY A 261 0.04 5.92 -8.85
C GLY A 261 1.14 5.70 -7.81
N PHE A 262 2.32 5.33 -8.27
CA PHE A 262 3.45 5.00 -7.40
C PHE A 262 4.60 6.00 -7.56
N GLY A 263 5.00 6.61 -6.46
CA GLY A 263 6.25 7.37 -6.37
C GLY A 263 7.36 6.49 -5.81
N PHE A 264 8.56 6.62 -6.37
CA PHE A 264 9.74 5.87 -5.92
C PHE A 264 10.79 6.84 -5.39
N GLY A 265 11.39 6.51 -4.25
CA GLY A 265 12.42 7.33 -3.64
C GLY A 265 13.42 6.50 -2.86
N LYS A 266 14.55 7.11 -2.52
CA LYS A 266 15.57 6.53 -1.66
C LYS A 266 16.02 7.55 -0.64
N PHE A 267 16.02 7.17 0.63
CA PHE A 267 16.43 8.06 1.72
C PHE A 267 16.94 7.24 2.91
N VAL A 268 17.35 7.93 3.98
CA VAL A 268 17.90 7.29 5.18
C VAL A 268 16.92 7.46 6.34
N LEU A 269 16.58 6.32 6.97
CA LEU A 269 15.77 6.27 8.18
C LEU A 269 16.64 6.38 9.44
N LEU A 270 16.11 7.04 10.45
CA LEU A 270 16.59 7.06 11.82
C LEU A 270 15.77 6.07 12.65
N LEU A 271 16.33 4.89 12.96
CA LEU A 271 15.57 3.82 13.63
C LEU A 271 15.09 4.19 15.04
N ALA A 272 15.83 5.05 15.74
CA ALA A 272 15.43 5.55 17.06
C ALA A 272 14.34 6.64 16.97
N GLY A 273 14.25 7.33 15.83
CA GLY A 273 13.53 8.59 15.65
C GLY A 273 14.16 9.76 16.43
N ARG A 274 13.94 10.98 15.96
CA ARG A 274 14.30 12.23 16.67
C ARG A 274 13.07 12.90 17.27
N ASN A 275 13.26 13.71 18.30
CA ASN A 275 12.17 14.43 18.95
C ASN A 275 12.02 15.83 18.35
N SER A 276 11.24 15.97 17.28
CA SER A 276 10.99 17.28 16.66
C SER A 276 10.08 18.19 17.51
N ARG A 277 9.50 17.67 18.60
CA ARG A 277 8.65 18.40 19.56
C ARG A 277 9.44 19.09 20.71
N GLY A 278 10.77 18.97 20.77
CA GLY A 278 11.57 19.40 21.92
C GLY A 278 12.31 20.75 21.80
N GLU A 279 12.38 21.38 20.63
CA GLU A 279 13.19 22.60 20.44
C GLU A 279 12.40 23.92 20.53
N ASN A 280 11.07 23.88 20.60
CA ASN A 280 10.21 25.10 20.60
C ASN A 280 9.28 25.27 21.82
N GLU A 281 9.44 24.47 22.89
CA GLU A 281 8.68 24.63 24.16
C GLU A 281 9.58 25.06 25.35
N GLN A 282 10.59 25.88 25.10
CA GLN A 282 11.19 26.70 26.16
C GLN A 282 10.63 28.12 26.05
N ASP A 283 10.11 28.62 27.16
CA ASP A 283 9.47 29.94 27.37
C ASP A 283 7.95 30.04 27.10
N THR A 284 7.16 29.42 27.97
CA THR A 284 5.93 30.08 28.44
C THR A 284 5.64 29.71 29.89
N PRO A 285 5.73 30.65 30.86
CA PRO A 285 5.41 30.34 32.25
C PRO A 285 3.89 30.13 32.40
N LEU A 286 3.50 28.93 32.86
CA LEU A 286 2.13 28.61 33.22
C LEU A 286 1.66 29.49 34.40
N SER A 287 0.90 30.53 34.09
CA SER A 287 0.15 31.31 35.08
C SER A 287 -1.03 30.48 35.59
N ARG A 288 -0.85 29.83 36.74
CA ARG A 288 -1.93 29.23 37.53
C ARG A 288 -2.94 30.32 37.93
N ARG A 289 -4.09 30.37 37.25
CA ARG A 289 -5.28 31.06 37.77
C ARG A 289 -5.77 30.33 39.01
N ARG A 290 -5.72 31.04 40.14
CA ARG A 290 -6.27 30.62 41.44
C ARG A 290 -7.79 30.55 41.34
N LEU A 291 -8.38 29.38 41.63
CA LEU A 291 -9.70 29.31 42.23
C LEU A 291 -9.49 29.26 43.74
N GLY A 292 -10.02 30.25 44.44
CA GLY A 292 -10.12 30.22 45.89
C GLY A 292 -11.31 29.38 46.30
N ASP A 293 -11.16 28.57 47.36
CA ASP A 293 -12.20 28.51 48.36
C ASP A 293 -11.71 28.05 49.74
N ALA A 294 -12.36 28.65 50.74
CA ALA A 294 -12.59 28.31 52.13
C ALA A 294 -11.54 27.59 53.02
N ARG A 295 -11.22 28.30 54.12
CA ARG A 295 -10.52 27.87 55.34
C ARG A 295 -11.27 26.76 56.08
N ILE A 296 -10.56 25.75 56.59
CA ILE A 296 -10.84 25.16 57.92
C ILE A 296 -9.51 24.86 58.63
N ASN A 297 -9.34 25.44 59.81
CA ASN A 297 -8.24 25.26 60.74
C ASN A 297 -8.32 23.89 61.43
N TYR A 298 -7.23 23.14 61.45
CA TYR A 298 -6.88 22.28 62.59
C TYR A 298 -5.39 22.40 62.92
N ARG A 299 -5.14 22.86 64.15
CA ARG A 299 -3.84 22.87 64.85
C ARG A 299 -3.48 21.45 65.28
N MET A 300 -2.17 21.18 65.39
CA MET A 300 -1.42 20.53 66.49
C MET A 300 -0.15 19.83 65.94
N PRO A 301 0.89 19.50 66.75
CA PRO A 301 1.97 20.42 67.08
C PRO A 301 3.39 19.89 66.69
N SER A 302 4.34 20.80 66.78
CA SER A 302 5.79 20.70 66.58
C SER A 302 6.57 19.89 67.64
N SER A 303 7.61 19.16 67.22
CA SER A 303 8.97 19.10 67.83
C SER A 303 9.84 17.98 67.20
N PRO A 304 11.18 17.99 67.35
CA PRO A 304 12.11 18.99 66.85
C PRO A 304 13.23 18.38 65.98
N ARG A 305 14.01 19.28 65.38
CA ARG A 305 15.18 19.04 64.55
C ARG A 305 16.30 18.31 65.30
N CYS A 306 16.97 17.38 64.63
CA CYS A 306 18.39 17.11 64.84
C CYS A 306 19.15 17.51 63.58
N ALA A 307 20.00 18.52 63.74
CA ALA A 307 20.99 18.93 62.76
C ALA A 307 22.28 18.14 63.02
N SER A 308 22.93 17.66 61.96
CA SER A 308 24.35 17.34 62.02
C SER A 308 25.01 17.53 60.65
N HIS A 309 25.80 18.59 60.60
CA HIS A 309 27.10 18.70 59.95
C HIS A 309 27.25 18.35 58.46
N SER A 310 27.34 19.44 57.70
CA SER A 310 28.04 19.58 56.42
C SER A 310 29.54 19.32 56.53
N SER A 311 30.10 18.60 55.54
CA SER A 311 31.44 18.84 54.97
C SER A 311 31.53 18.26 53.55
N PRO A 312 32.40 18.82 52.68
CA PRO A 312 32.14 18.96 51.25
C PRO A 312 32.78 17.82 50.43
N GLY A 313 31.96 17.05 49.73
CA GLY A 313 32.39 16.04 48.77
C GLY A 313 32.27 16.58 47.34
N THR A 314 33.42 16.82 46.72
CA THR A 314 33.66 17.12 45.30
C THR A 314 32.56 16.68 44.34
N SER A 315 31.98 17.67 43.65
CA SER A 315 31.07 17.49 42.51
C SER A 315 31.82 16.93 41.30
N SER A 316 32.04 15.62 41.25
CA SER A 316 32.19 14.94 39.96
C SER A 316 30.78 14.78 39.39
N ARG A 317 30.32 15.78 38.64
CA ARG A 317 29.26 15.59 37.64
C ARG A 317 29.80 14.54 36.66
N SER A 318 29.59 13.27 36.97
CA SER A 318 29.63 12.18 36.01
C SER A 318 28.50 12.49 35.02
N ARG A 319 28.87 13.23 33.98
CA ARG A 319 28.17 13.31 32.72
C ARG A 319 27.68 11.89 32.43
N PRO A 320 26.37 11.64 32.26
CA PRO A 320 25.96 10.30 31.83
C PRO A 320 26.75 10.02 30.55
N PRO A 321 27.25 8.79 30.37
CA PRO A 321 28.04 8.48 29.18
C PRO A 321 27.21 8.94 27.99
N SER A 322 27.78 9.83 27.18
CA SER A 322 27.27 10.08 25.85
C SER A 322 27.25 8.72 25.21
N SER A 323 26.06 8.11 25.12
CA SER A 323 25.87 6.90 24.36
C SER A 323 26.23 7.29 22.94
N SER A 324 27.47 7.02 22.55
CA SER A 324 27.83 6.77 21.17
C SER A 324 27.16 5.46 20.75
N SER A 325 25.84 5.38 20.87
CA SER A 325 25.07 4.54 19.99
C SER A 325 25.13 5.29 18.67
N SER A 326 25.83 4.73 17.70
CA SER A 326 25.48 4.99 16.31
C SER A 326 23.95 4.89 16.22
N ASP A 327 23.25 6.03 16.19
CA ASP A 327 21.84 6.10 15.90
C ASP A 327 21.70 5.32 14.60
N GLN A 328 21.14 4.10 14.68
CA GLN A 328 21.24 3.16 13.58
C GLN A 328 20.49 3.76 12.40
N GLU A 329 21.25 4.31 11.47
CA GLU A 329 20.78 4.84 10.21
C GLU A 329 20.69 3.68 9.22
N ILE A 330 19.58 3.60 8.49
CA ILE A 330 19.41 2.60 7.44
C ILE A 330 18.94 3.26 6.15
N SER A 331 19.67 3.02 5.06
CA SER A 331 19.24 3.42 3.73
C SER A 331 18.10 2.52 3.27
N VAL A 332 17.03 3.14 2.80
CA VAL A 332 15.84 2.43 2.32
C VAL A 332 15.43 2.91 0.94
N ASP A 333 14.96 1.96 0.14
CA ASP A 333 14.12 2.23 -1.02
C ASP A 333 12.67 2.35 -0.52
N ALA A 334 11.94 3.30 -1.10
CA ALA A 334 10.58 3.62 -0.69
C ALA A 334 9.64 3.70 -1.88
N ILE A 335 8.44 3.16 -1.69
CA ILE A 335 7.30 3.28 -2.60
C ILE A 335 6.22 4.07 -1.88
N PHE A 336 5.77 5.16 -2.49
CA PHE A 336 4.70 6.01 -1.99
C PHE A 336 3.48 5.85 -2.89
N SER A 337 2.30 5.65 -2.32
CA SER A 337 1.04 5.72 -3.05
C SER A 337 0.02 6.52 -2.26
N GLY A 338 -0.57 7.54 -2.89
CA GLY A 338 -1.56 8.40 -2.27
C GLY A 338 -2.96 7.82 -2.44
N HIS A 339 -3.75 7.79 -1.38
CA HIS A 339 -5.13 7.31 -1.38
C HIS A 339 -6.04 8.31 -0.65
N SER A 340 -7.36 8.13 -0.71
CA SER A 340 -8.30 8.97 0.06
C SER A 340 -8.13 8.84 1.57
N ASP A 341 -7.60 7.71 2.04
CA ASP A 341 -7.50 7.41 3.48
C ASP A 341 -6.11 7.66 4.07
N GLY A 342 -5.14 8.01 3.23
CA GLY A 342 -3.76 8.14 3.67
C GLY A 342 -2.76 7.99 2.54
N ILE A 343 -1.48 8.00 2.90
CA ILE A 343 -0.39 7.61 2.02
C ILE A 343 0.07 6.22 2.46
N LEU A 344 0.05 5.27 1.54
CA LEU A 344 0.67 3.97 1.74
C LEU A 344 2.15 4.10 1.39
N LEU A 345 3.01 3.89 2.40
CA LEU A 345 4.46 3.94 2.28
C LEU A 345 5.04 2.54 2.51
N VAL A 346 5.66 1.95 1.49
CA VAL A 346 6.38 0.67 1.62
C VAL A 346 7.89 0.94 1.62
N LEU A 347 8.58 0.38 2.60
CA LEU A 347 10.01 0.57 2.85
C LEU A 347 10.74 -0.76 2.72
N ARG A 348 11.89 -0.75 2.06
CA ARG A 348 12.80 -1.90 1.93
C ARG A 348 14.23 -1.43 2.20
N PRO A 349 15.05 -2.13 2.99
CA PRO A 349 16.48 -1.85 3.08
C PRO A 349 17.13 -1.85 1.71
N THR A 350 17.94 -0.85 1.41
CA THR A 350 18.81 -0.92 0.23
C THR A 350 19.94 -1.90 0.52
N SER A 351 20.15 -2.89 -0.34
CA SER A 351 21.36 -3.71 -0.31
C SER A 351 22.60 -2.81 -0.41
N LYS A 352 23.60 -3.03 0.45
CA LYS A 352 24.93 -2.43 0.24
C LYS A 352 25.51 -3.08 -1.01
N VAL A 353 25.74 -2.28 -2.05
CA VAL A 353 26.41 -2.70 -3.30
C VAL A 353 27.84 -3.10 -3.02
#